data_AF-A0A856M9V1-F1
#
_entry.id   AF-A0A856M9V1-F1
#
_cell.length_a   1.000
_cell.length_b   1.000
_cell.length_c   1.000
_cell.angle_alpha   90.00
_cell.angle_beta   90.00
_cell.angle_gamma   90.00
#
_symmetry.space_group_name_H-M   'P 1'
#
loop_
_entity.id
_entity.type
_entity.pdbx_description
1 polymer ?
#
loop_
_entity_poly.entity_id
_entity_poly.type
_entity_poly.pdbx_seq_one_letter_code
_entity_poly.pdbx_strand_id
1 'polypeptide(L)' 'MVSPFAGSNTTGFVAQMLQRRWISFEINEDYIIGSRYRFEDL' A
#
# COMPACT_ATOMS: atom_id res chain seq x y z
N MET A 1 8.59 -6.79 3.84
CA MET A 1 8.61 -6.36 2.41
C MET A 1 8.72 -4.84 2.38
N VAL A 2 9.54 -4.26 1.52
CA VAL A 2 9.72 -2.80 1.42
C VAL A 2 9.48 -2.40 -0.03
N SER A 3 8.62 -1.39 -0.26
CA SER A 3 8.41 -0.80 -1.59
C SER A 3 8.69 0.71 -1.54
N PRO A 4 9.80 1.21 -2.11
CA PRO A 4 10.11 2.64 -2.11
C PRO A 4 9.16 3.47 -3.00
N PHE A 5 8.39 2.80 -3.87
CA PHE A 5 7.34 3.39 -4.69
C PHE A 5 6.07 2.56 -4.50
N ALA A 6 5.05 3.12 -3.88
CA ALA A 6 3.82 2.40 -3.58
C ALA A 6 2.86 2.45 -4.77
N GLY A 7 2.79 3.56 -5.51
CA GLY A 7 1.70 3.84 -6.44
C GLY A 7 0.35 3.60 -5.76
N SER A 8 -0.52 2.80 -6.38
CA SER A 8 -1.80 2.40 -5.76
C SER A 8 -1.69 1.40 -4.59
N ASN A 9 -0.48 1.08 -4.15
CA ASN A 9 -0.16 0.22 -3.00
C ASN A 9 -0.69 -1.24 -3.07
N THR A 10 -0.86 -1.80 -4.28
CA THR A 10 -1.27 -3.20 -4.48
C THR A 10 -0.33 -4.19 -3.78
N THR A 11 0.98 -3.94 -3.83
CA THR A 11 1.99 -4.77 -3.16
C THR A 11 1.81 -4.78 -1.64
N GLY A 12 1.51 -3.63 -1.04
CA GLY A 12 1.22 -3.51 0.38
C GLY A 12 -0.07 -4.24 0.76
N PHE A 13 -1.13 -4.09 -0.04
CA PHE A 13 -2.41 -4.77 0.16
C PHE A 13 -2.26 -6.30 0.15
N VAL A 14 -1.57 -6.86 -0.85
CA VAL A 14 -1.31 -8.31 -0.91
C VAL A 14 -0.43 -8.77 0.26
N ALA A 15 0.58 -7.99 0.65
CA ALA A 15 1.41 -8.32 1.81
C ALA A 15 0.60 -8.31 3.12
N GLN A 16 -0.35 -7.39 3.28
CA GLN A 16 -1.28 -7.32 4.41
C GLN A 16 -2.20 -8.55 4.48
N MET A 17 -2.80 -8.93 3.35
CA MET A 17 -3.65 -10.13 3.24
C MET A 17 -2.89 -11.41 3.60
N LEU A 18 -1.60 -11.47 3.25
CA LEU A 18 -0.71 -12.59 3.59
C LEU A 18 -0.10 -12.49 5.00
N GLN A 19 -0.55 -11.53 5.82
CA GLN A 19 -0.06 -11.30 7.19
C GLN A 19 1.47 -11.13 7.27
N ARG A 20 2.06 -10.52 6.24
CA ARG A 20 3.50 -10.19 6.20
C ARG A 20 3.73 -8.79 6.72
N ARG A 21 4.85 -8.55 7.40
CA ARG A 21 5.27 -7.17 7.71
C ARG A 21 5.68 -6.44 6.43
N TRP A 22 5.14 -5.24 6.20
CA TRP A 22 5.46 -4.43 5.04
C TRP A 22 5.49 -2.94 5.36
N ILE A 23 6.21 -2.20 4.52
CA ILE A 23 6.26 -0.73 4.52
C ILE A 23 6.39 -0.26 3.06
N SER A 24 5.70 0.80 2.70
CA SER A 24 5.84 1.43 1.38
C SER A 24 5.83 2.95 1.49
N PHE A 25 6.42 3.60 0.48
CA PHE A 25 6.52 5.05 0.38
C PHE A 25 6.02 5.48 -1.00
N GLU A 26 5.37 6.63 -1.07
CA GLU A 26 4.93 7.24 -2.32
C GLU A 26 5.00 8.75 -2.17
N ILE A 27 5.55 9.41 -3.18
CA ILE A 27 5.77 10.87 -3.16
C ILE A 27 4.53 11.62 -3.65
N ASN A 28 3.74 11.00 -4.52
CA ASN A 28 2.53 11.60 -5.04
C ASN A 28 1.36 11.30 -4.09
N GLU A 29 0.82 12.36 -3.50
CA GLU A 29 -0.28 12.30 -2.54
C GLU A 29 -1.57 11.70 -3.12
N ASP A 30 -1.85 11.90 -4.41
CA ASP A 30 -3.05 11.33 -5.06
C ASP A 30 -3.02 9.80 -5.03
N TYR A 31 -1.83 9.22 -5.20
CA TYR A 31 -1.65 7.77 -5.07
C TYR A 31 -1.80 7.30 -3.62
N ILE A 32 -1.31 8.07 -2.64
CA ILE A 32 -1.54 7.77 -1.22
C ILE A 32 -3.04 7.75 -0.91
N ILE A 33 -3.77 8.83 -1.26
CA ILE A 33 -5.20 8.97 -0.99
C ILE A 33 -5.98 7.85 -1.71
N GLY A 34 -5.72 7.65 -3.01
CA GLY A 34 -6.37 6.61 -3.80
C GLY A 34 -6.07 5.19 -3.32
N SER A 35 -4.88 4.95 -2.75
CA SER A 35 -4.53 3.64 -2.22
C SER A 35 -5.28 3.26 -0.94
N ARG A 36 -5.75 4.25 -0.14
CA ARG A 36 -6.47 4.02 1.13
C ARG A 36 -7.73 3.18 0.94
N TYR A 37 -8.45 3.38 -0.16
CA TYR A 37 -9.65 2.62 -0.50
C TYR A 37 -9.41 1.11 -0.58
N ARG A 38 -8.17 0.65 -0.87
CA ARG A 38 -7.86 -0.79 -0.86
C ARG A 38 -7.88 -1.39 0.54
N PHE A 39 -7.83 -0.57 1.58
CA PHE A 39 -7.72 -0.99 2.98
C PHE A 39 -8.94 -0.64 3.82
N GLU A 40 -10.00 -0.05 3.25
CA GLU A 40 -11.19 0.34 4.01
C GLU A 40 -11.97 -0.85 4.60
N ASP A 41 -11.92 -2.00 3.93
CA ASP A 41 -12.63 -3.22 4.34
C ASP A 41 -11.78 -4.24 5.12
N LEU A 42 -10.52 -3.89 5.44
CA LEU A 42 -9.59 -4.75 6.19
C LEU A 42 -9.75 -4.57 7.71
#